data_AF-A0A6J4RBY8-F1
#
_entry.id   AF-A0A6J4RBY8-F1
#
_cell.length_a   1.000
_cell.length_b   1.000
_cell.length_c   1.000
_cell.angle_alpha   90.00
_cell.angle_beta   90.00
_cell.angle_gamma   90.00
#
_symmetry.space_group_name_H-M   'P 1'
#
loop_
_entity.id
_entity.type
_entity.pdbx_description
1 polymer ?
#
loop_
_entity_poly.entity_id
_entity_poly.type
_entity_poly.pdbx_seq_one_letter_code
_entity_poly.pdbx_strand_id
1 'polypeptide(L)'
;MSRPRRILEPKSVRVSADAGGCPRQVAGHPIDAVRESWLVEDRWWTEAPLRRRYWEVVTDDGRDLVVFRDLEAGGWYRQRA
;
A
#
# COMPACT_ATOMS: atom_id res chain seq x y z
N MET A 1 18.19 -8.05 -25.05
CA MET A 1 17.07 -8.88 -24.52
C MET A 1 16.38 -8.07 -23.43
N SER A 2 15.16 -7.58 -23.66
CA SER A 2 14.43 -6.76 -22.68
C SER A 2 13.85 -7.67 -21.59
N ARG A 3 14.21 -7.46 -20.32
CA ARG A 3 13.61 -8.19 -19.19
C ARG A 3 12.10 -7.89 -19.17
N PRO A 4 11.23 -8.90 -19.00
CA PRO A 4 9.81 -8.65 -18.87
C PRO A 4 9.59 -7.70 -17.69
N ARG A 5 9.01 -6.53 -17.95
CA ARG A 5 8.62 -5.59 -16.92
C ARG A 5 7.64 -6.34 -16.01
N ARG A 6 8.01 -6.57 -14.75
CA ARG A 6 7.09 -7.15 -13.76
C ARG A 6 6.01 -6.12 -13.47
N ILE A 7 4.96 -6.16 -14.29
CA ILE A 7 3.81 -5.24 -14.23
C ILE A 7 3.12 -5.29 -12.86
N LEU A 8 3.29 -6.40 -12.12
CA LEU A 8 2.65 -6.67 -10.83
C LEU A 8 3.54 -6.37 -9.62
N GLU A 9 4.77 -5.87 -9.79
CA GLU A 9 5.60 -5.56 -8.63
C GLU A 9 5.10 -4.28 -7.92
N PRO A 10 4.79 -4.38 -6.61
CA PRO A 10 4.46 -3.22 -5.81
C PRO A 10 5.60 -2.19 -5.86
N LYS A 11 5.25 -0.93 -6.09
CA LYS A 11 6.26 0.15 -6.11
C LYS A 11 6.32 0.79 -4.74
N SER A 12 7.52 0.90 -4.17
CA SER A 12 7.69 1.61 -2.90
C SER A 12 7.18 3.06 -3.03
N VAL A 13 6.54 3.54 -1.97
CA VAL A 13 5.98 4.89 -1.94
C VAL A 13 6.11 5.47 -0.54
N ARG A 14 6.39 6.77 -0.44
CA ARG A 14 6.37 7.47 0.83
C ARG A 14 4.92 7.65 1.28
N VAL A 15 4.62 7.20 2.49
CA VAL A 15 3.32 7.41 3.14
C VAL A 15 3.57 8.02 4.52
N SER A 16 2.84 9.10 4.82
CA SER A 16 2.66 9.55 6.20
C SER A 16 1.40 8.90 6.73
N ALA A 17 1.48 8.23 7.88
CA ALA A 17 0.35 7.58 8.52
C ALA A 17 0.19 8.10 9.95
N ASP A 18 -1.03 8.06 10.46
CA ASP A 18 -1.29 8.39 11.86
C ASP A 18 -0.84 7.27 12.81
N ALA A 19 -1.06 7.48 14.12
CA ALA A 19 -0.68 6.52 15.16
C ALA A 19 -1.38 5.15 14.99
N GLY A 20 -2.54 5.10 14.34
CA GLY A 20 -3.26 3.86 14.02
C GLY A 20 -2.77 3.18 12.73
N GLY A 21 -1.81 3.78 12.02
CA GLY A 21 -1.32 3.32 10.73
C GLY A 21 -2.21 3.68 9.56
N CYS A 22 -3.27 4.48 9.76
CA CYS A 22 -4.11 4.96 8.68
C CYS A 22 -3.35 6.01 7.85
N PRO A 23 -3.28 5.89 6.51
CA PRO A 23 -2.53 6.81 5.69
C PRO A 23 -3.19 8.19 5.68
N ARG A 24 -2.37 9.23 5.75
CA ARG A 24 -2.76 10.65 5.70
C ARG A 24 -2.21 11.38 4.49
N GLN A 25 -1.10 10.90 3.94
CA GLN A 25 -0.46 11.48 2.76
C GLN A 25 0.25 10.39 1.97
N VAL A 26 0.15 10.41 0.63
CA VAL A 26 0.88 9.52 -0.28
C VAL A 26 1.71 10.35 -1.25
N ALA A 27 3.02 10.14 -1.27
CA ALA A 27 3.95 10.83 -2.17
C ALA A 27 3.83 12.38 -2.16
N GLY A 28 3.48 12.96 -1.01
CA GLY A 28 3.28 14.41 -0.86
C GLY A 28 1.85 14.90 -1.07
N HIS A 29 0.95 14.05 -1.55
CA HIS A 29 -0.47 14.37 -1.72
C HIS A 29 -1.27 13.97 -0.48
N PRO A 30 -1.91 14.91 0.22
CA PRO A 30 -2.88 14.61 1.28
C PRO A 30 -3.97 13.65 0.79
N ILE A 31 -4.48 12.84 1.71
CA ILE A 31 -5.64 11.99 1.46
C ILE A 31 -6.90 12.75 1.85
N ASP A 32 -7.81 12.89 0.89
CA ASP A 32 -9.13 13.49 1.09
C ASP A 32 -10.14 12.46 1.63
N ALA A 33 -10.05 11.21 1.15
CA ALA A 33 -10.93 10.14 1.59
C ALA A 33 -10.23 8.77 1.61
N VAL A 34 -10.61 7.95 2.59
CA VAL A 34 -10.33 6.50 2.60
C VAL A 34 -11.63 5.81 2.20
N ARG A 35 -11.62 5.06 1.10
CA ARG A 35 -12.81 4.36 0.58
C ARG A 35 -12.99 3.00 1.23
N GLU A 36 -11.88 2.27 1.35
CA GLU A 36 -11.88 0.94 1.96
C GLU A 36 -10.52 0.66 2.62
N SER A 37 -10.52 -0.24 3.61
CA SER A 37 -9.30 -0.81 4.17
C SER A 37 -9.50 -2.29 4.44
N TRP A 38 -8.49 -3.10 4.13
CA TRP A 38 -8.54 -4.54 4.34
C TRP A 38 -7.18 -5.09 4.76
N LEU A 39 -7.22 -6.22 5.48
CA LEU A 39 -6.04 -6.96 5.89
C LEU A 39 -5.90 -8.20 5.01
N VAL A 40 -4.70 -8.44 4.50
CA VAL A 40 -4.34 -9.68 3.83
C VAL A 40 -3.33 -10.40 4.71
N GLU A 41 -3.71 -11.60 5.13
CA GLU A 41 -2.84 -12.54 5.84
C GLU A 41 -2.78 -13.81 5.00
N ASP A 42 -1.56 -14.21 4.62
CA ASP A 42 -1.33 -15.37 3.77
C ASP A 42 -0.02 -16.05 4.20
N ARG A 43 0.19 -17.30 3.77
CA ARG A 43 1.39 -18.09 4.05
C ARG A 43 1.73 -18.20 5.54
N TRP A 44 0.74 -18.07 6.41
CA TRP A 44 0.90 -18.12 7.87
C TRP A 44 1.34 -19.50 8.38
N TRP A 45 1.19 -20.55 7.56
CA TRP A 45 1.70 -21.90 7.81
C TRP A 45 3.14 -22.12 7.36
N THR A 46 3.82 -21.06 6.88
CA THR A 46 5.21 -21.12 6.42
C THR A 46 6.11 -20.28 7.33
N GLU A 47 7.43 -20.46 7.20
CA GLU A 47 8.41 -19.63 7.90
C GLU A 47 8.47 -18.18 7.39
N ALA A 48 7.74 -17.85 6.31
CA ALA A 48 7.68 -16.53 5.71
C ALA A 48 6.22 -16.05 5.57
N PRO A 49 5.53 -15.78 6.69
CA PRO A 49 4.16 -15.26 6.67
C PRO A 49 4.09 -13.95 5.88
N LEU A 50 2.95 -13.72 5.23
CA LEU A 50 2.65 -12.48 4.55
C LEU A 50 1.56 -11.76 5.33
N ARG A 51 1.85 -10.55 5.78
CA ARG A 51 0.87 -9.72 6.47
C ARG A 51 0.89 -8.31 5.92
N ARG A 52 -0.19 -7.88 5.27
CA ARG A 52 -0.28 -6.58 4.60
C ARG A 52 -1.60 -5.90 4.92
N ARG A 53 -1.54 -4.64 5.34
CA ARG A 53 -2.73 -3.79 5.48
C ARG A 53 -2.83 -2.90 4.25
N TYR A 54 -3.97 -2.96 3.56
CA TYR A 54 -4.26 -2.20 2.34
C TYR A 54 -5.28 -1.10 2.62
N TRP A 55 -5.20 -0.04 1.82
CA TRP A 55 -6.15 1.06 1.77
C TRP A 55 -6.39 1.49 0.32
N GLU A 56 -7.65 1.67 -0.04
CA GLU A 56 -8.07 2.44 -1.22
C GLU A 56 -8.33 3.88 -0.76
N VAL A 57 -7.62 4.83 -1.37
CA VAL A 57 -7.61 6.23 -0.95
C VAL A 57 -7.76 7.16 -2.14
N VAL A 58 -8.44 8.29 -1.91
CA VAL A 58 -8.52 9.40 -2.85
C VAL A 58 -7.64 10.54 -2.33
N THR A 59 -6.73 11.02 -3.16
CA THR A 59 -5.87 12.17 -2.85
C THR A 59 -6.56 13.51 -3.11
N ASP A 60 -5.98 14.59 -2.58
CA ASP A 60 -6.42 15.98 -2.79
C ASP A 60 -6.55 16.40 -4.27
N ASP A 61 -5.76 15.78 -5.14
CA ASP A 61 -5.82 15.97 -6.59
C ASP A 61 -6.78 15.00 -7.31
N GLY A 62 -7.61 14.28 -6.56
CA GLY A 62 -8.67 13.41 -7.06
C GLY A 62 -8.21 12.05 -7.59
N ARG A 63 -6.98 11.62 -7.33
CA ARG A 63 -6.49 10.30 -7.78
C ARG A 63 -6.92 9.20 -6.83
N ASP A 64 -7.45 8.12 -7.40
CA ASP A 64 -7.72 6.87 -6.68
C ASP A 64 -6.46 5.99 -6.67
N LEU A 65 -6.01 5.59 -5.48
CA LEU A 65 -4.79 4.84 -5.26
C LEU A 65 -5.02 3.70 -4.27
N VAL A 66 -4.43 2.54 -4.58
CA VAL A 66 -4.28 1.46 -3.60
C VAL A 66 -2.88 1.51 -3.02
N VAL A 67 -2.77 1.71 -1.72
CA VAL A 67 -1.52 1.64 -0.97
C VAL A 67 -1.60 0.54 0.08
N PHE A 68 -0.46 -0.05 0.41
CA PHE A 68 -0.39 -1.00 1.51
C PHE A 68 0.89 -0.87 2.30
N ARG A 69 0.79 -1.24 3.58
CA ARG A 69 1.92 -1.43 4.47
C ARG A 69 2.18 -2.92 4.62
N ASP A 70 3.39 -3.34 4.32
CA ASP A 70 3.89 -4.64 4.73
C ASP A 70 4.10 -4.60 6.25
N LEU A 71 3.38 -5.42 7.00
CA LEU A 71 3.42 -5.43 8.45
C LEU A 71 4.58 -6.28 9.00
N GLU A 72 5.18 -7.13 8.16
CA GLU A 72 6.36 -7.93 8.51
C GLU A 72 7.64 -7.12 8.23
N ALA A 73 7.77 -6.57 7.02
CA ALA A 73 8.94 -5.80 6.60
C ALA A 73 8.84 -4.30 6.94
N GLY A 74 7.65 -3.80 7.30
CA GLY A 74 7.38 -2.41 7.68
C GLY A 74 7.25 -1.40 6.53
N GLY A 75 7.50 -1.81 5.28
CA GLY A 75 7.54 -0.94 4.12
C GLY A 75 6.17 -0.53 3.55
N TRP A 76 6.12 0.62 2.87
CA TRP A 76 4.94 1.12 2.17
C TRP A 76 5.08 1.00 0.66
N TYR A 77 4.00 0.57 0.02
CA TYR A 77 3.95 0.34 -1.42
C TYR A 77 2.64 0.84 -2.00
N ARG A 78 2.67 1.24 -3.28
CA ARG A 78 1.48 1.52 -4.09
C ARG A 78 1.31 0.46 -5.16
N GLN A 79 0.05 0.16 -5.45
CA GLN A 79 -0.39 -0.58 -6.61
C GLN A 79 -1.24 0.36 -7.48
N ARG A 80 -1.10 0.28 -8.80
CA ARG A 80 -2.07 0.90 -9.69
C ARG A 80 -3.30 0.00 -9.69
N ALA A 81 -4.47 0.56 -9.40
CA ALA A 81 -5.75 -0.05 -9.73
C ALA A 81 -5.87 -0.19 -11.26
#